data_AF-A0A851LMQ5-F1
#
_entry.id   AF-A0A851LMQ5-F1
#
_cell.length_a   1.000
_cell.length_b   1.000
_cell.length_c   1.000
_cell.angle_alpha   90.00
_cell.angle_beta   90.00
_cell.angle_gamma   90.00
#
_symmetry.space_group_name_H-M   'P 1'
#
loop_
_entity.id
_entity.type
_entity.pdbx_description
1 polymer ?
#
loop_
_entity_poly.entity_id
_entity_poly.type
_entity_poly.pdbx_seq_one_letter_code
_entity_poly.pdbx_strand_id
1 'polypeptide(L)'
;QEKETEMNQLKELLFKKTQELKVQKDKEKCVLAEIEGSRTALKNLKSRLHRLDADALKQQELIYNQDFYIQQVQRRLSRLEGEVNADEKQVLEAKVAELKKTLEEKKNAYDVLHAQYKKLQSDVHFIKRAMDKTREETSGMMIKINELNLFNERSDQELKKAKAIKQEMMVEDNLLKLELNRLRDTLCNKTEKVLTLEKQKLELKKAIAERTEEIKIHKAMLDSQMRLVDQERQRISAEFQDRLNKIDKLRCRYEILTVVMMPPEEEEKTHTYYVIKAAQEKEALQREGDDLDEKIRKAEKEIVALENTLCVLNNCNSNYRNSFKEVTETSEEYEEKLKLEEEKRASDKEYRYKRRQIKELEENLQSMEKNFDVVLQQEALFQEQNKEKQALVLQLNKDIEEQKPKLERVIKQCSRLSREIQSLKKTKTETQEERDIDLRELKSFNGTINKLLADVLQANPDLTAAFQMYFHQVSFPVSCHGNP
;
A
#
# COMPACT_ATOMS: atom_id res chain seq x y z
N GLN A 1 -131.77 52.22 160.71
CA GLN A 1 -130.52 52.77 160.14
C GLN A 1 -129.92 51.88 159.03
N GLU A 2 -130.71 50.95 158.46
CA GLU A 2 -130.35 50.11 157.30
C GLU A 2 -130.07 50.90 155.99
N LYS A 3 -130.36 52.21 155.93
CA LYS A 3 -130.08 53.07 154.76
C LYS A 3 -128.59 53.44 154.59
N GLU A 4 -127.79 53.35 155.64
CA GLU A 4 -126.35 53.70 155.56
C GLU A 4 -125.50 52.54 155.01
N THR A 5 -125.96 51.30 155.23
CA THR A 5 -125.33 50.08 154.69
C THR A 5 -125.59 49.90 153.18
N GLU A 6 -126.76 50.28 152.66
CA GLU A 6 -127.03 50.25 151.21
C GLU A 6 -126.24 51.31 150.43
N MET A 7 -126.02 52.51 151.00
CA MET A 7 -125.30 53.60 150.33
C MET A 7 -123.79 53.30 150.17
N ASN A 8 -123.18 52.61 151.13
CA ASN A 8 -121.77 52.21 151.03
C ASN A 8 -121.55 51.09 150.01
N GLN A 9 -122.49 50.14 149.91
CA GLN A 9 -122.45 49.11 148.86
C GLN A 9 -122.54 49.71 147.45
N LEU A 10 -123.39 50.73 147.25
CA LEU A 10 -123.52 51.42 145.97
C LEU A 10 -122.25 52.21 145.58
N LYS A 11 -121.55 52.83 146.54
CA LYS A 11 -120.28 53.53 146.27
C LYS A 11 -119.15 52.57 145.90
N GLU A 12 -119.04 51.42 146.56
CA GLU A 12 -118.08 50.38 146.16
C GLU A 12 -118.39 49.81 144.77
N LEU A 13 -119.67 49.64 144.44
CA LEU A 13 -120.09 49.15 143.13
C LEU A 13 -119.80 50.18 142.02
N LEU A 14 -119.99 51.47 142.31
CA LEU A 14 -119.62 52.56 141.40
C LEU A 14 -118.10 52.63 141.19
N PHE A 15 -117.30 52.48 142.25
CA PHE A 15 -115.84 52.46 142.15
C PHE A 15 -115.34 51.26 141.33
N LYS A 16 -115.88 50.06 141.59
CA LYS A 16 -115.58 48.86 140.78
C LYS A 16 -115.94 49.05 139.32
N LYS A 17 -117.12 49.59 139.02
CA LYS A 17 -117.54 49.84 137.63
C LYS A 17 -116.68 50.89 136.93
N THR A 18 -116.22 51.91 137.64
CA THR A 18 -115.31 52.93 137.09
C THR A 18 -113.92 52.34 136.83
N GLN A 19 -113.45 51.46 137.72
CA GLN A 19 -112.19 50.74 137.54
C GLN A 19 -112.27 49.75 136.37
N GLU A 20 -113.36 49.01 136.24
CA GLU A 20 -113.63 48.15 135.08
C GLU A 20 -113.68 48.94 133.77
N LEU A 21 -114.33 50.11 133.75
CA LEU A 21 -114.38 51.00 132.59
C LEU A 21 -112.97 51.48 132.18
N LYS A 22 -112.13 51.82 133.15
CA LYS A 22 -110.75 52.26 132.89
C LYS A 22 -109.91 51.11 132.30
N VAL A 23 -110.01 49.91 132.86
CA VAL A 23 -109.36 48.70 132.32
C VAL A 23 -109.80 48.42 130.89
N GLN A 24 -111.08 48.59 130.57
CA GLN A 24 -111.55 48.38 129.20
C GLN A 24 -111.08 49.46 128.22
N LYS A 25 -111.00 50.72 128.64
CA LYS A 25 -110.41 51.80 127.81
C LYS A 25 -108.92 51.58 127.55
N ASP A 26 -108.18 51.06 128.53
CA ASP A 26 -106.76 50.76 128.34
C ASP A 26 -106.58 49.55 127.41
N LYS A 27 -107.44 48.53 127.50
CA LYS A 27 -107.49 47.43 126.52
C LYS A 27 -107.81 47.90 125.11
N GLU A 28 -108.80 48.80 124.95
CA GLU A 28 -109.16 49.38 123.66
C GLU A 28 -107.96 50.10 123.02
N LYS A 29 -107.22 50.90 123.80
CA LYS A 29 -106.00 51.57 123.33
C LYS A 29 -104.91 50.58 122.92
N CYS A 30 -104.70 49.51 123.69
CA CYS A 30 -103.74 48.46 123.31
C CYS A 30 -104.13 47.79 121.98
N VAL A 31 -105.40 47.44 121.80
CA VAL A 31 -105.90 46.82 120.55
C VAL A 31 -105.79 47.79 119.37
N LEU A 32 -106.06 49.09 119.57
CA LEU A 32 -105.86 50.09 118.52
C LEU A 32 -104.39 50.20 118.09
N ALA A 33 -103.46 50.19 119.04
CA ALA A 33 -102.02 50.18 118.74
C ALA A 33 -101.60 48.90 118.00
N GLU A 34 -102.15 47.73 118.35
CA GLU A 34 -101.94 46.47 117.64
C GLU A 34 -102.50 46.50 116.20
N ILE A 35 -103.67 47.12 116.00
CA ILE A 35 -104.27 47.30 114.68
C ILE A 35 -103.42 48.23 113.82
N GLU A 36 -102.92 49.34 114.37
CA GLU A 36 -102.02 50.26 113.65
C GLU A 36 -100.67 49.61 113.33
N GLY A 37 -100.11 48.84 114.27
CA GLY A 37 -98.92 48.02 114.04
C GLY A 37 -99.13 46.99 112.94
N SER A 38 -100.25 46.28 112.97
CA SER A 38 -100.64 45.29 111.95
C SER A 38 -100.87 45.93 110.58
N ARG A 39 -101.54 47.09 110.51
CA ARG A 39 -101.72 47.85 109.27
C ARG A 39 -100.39 48.29 108.67
N THR A 40 -99.46 48.74 109.51
CA THR A 40 -98.12 49.13 109.07
C THR A 40 -97.33 47.91 108.57
N ALA A 41 -97.41 46.77 109.26
CA ALA A 41 -96.81 45.52 108.82
C ALA A 41 -97.40 45.03 107.48
N LEU A 42 -98.72 45.14 107.29
CA LEU A 42 -99.41 44.76 106.06
C LEU A 42 -98.99 45.67 104.89
N LYS A 43 -98.85 46.98 105.12
CA LYS A 43 -98.31 47.92 104.11
C LYS A 43 -96.88 47.57 103.72
N ASN A 44 -96.03 47.23 104.69
CA ASN A 44 -94.66 46.80 104.44
C ASN A 44 -94.62 45.48 103.65
N LEU A 45 -95.40 44.48 104.04
CA LEU A 45 -95.52 43.21 103.31
C LEU A 45 -96.03 43.42 101.87
N LYS A 46 -97.01 44.29 101.67
CA LYS A 46 -97.52 44.61 100.33
C LYS A 46 -96.48 45.30 99.46
N SER A 47 -95.69 46.22 100.01
CA SER A 47 -94.57 46.84 99.29
C SER A 47 -93.48 45.82 98.93
N ARG A 48 -93.21 44.86 99.81
CA ARG A 48 -92.27 43.77 99.56
C ARG A 48 -92.79 42.81 98.49
N LEU A 49 -94.09 42.52 98.47
CA LEU A 49 -94.74 41.69 97.47
C LEU A 49 -94.64 42.34 96.08
N HIS A 50 -94.96 43.64 95.96
CA HIS A 50 -94.78 44.36 94.71
C HIS A 50 -93.32 44.41 94.23
N ARG A 51 -92.35 44.53 95.14
CA ARG A 51 -90.94 44.45 94.77
C ARG A 51 -90.58 43.06 94.24
N LEU A 52 -91.06 42.00 94.89
CA LEU A 52 -90.84 40.63 94.45
C LEU A 52 -91.51 40.34 93.10
N ASP A 53 -92.72 40.85 92.85
CA ASP A 53 -93.39 40.71 91.56
C ASP A 53 -92.62 41.43 90.45
N ALA A 54 -92.11 42.64 90.71
CA ALA A 54 -91.28 43.37 89.76
C ALA A 54 -89.96 42.65 89.48
N ASP A 55 -89.34 42.04 90.50
CA ASP A 55 -88.13 41.24 90.33
C ASP A 55 -88.41 39.94 89.56
N ALA A 56 -89.56 39.30 89.77
CA ALA A 56 -89.97 38.11 89.03
C ALA A 56 -90.18 38.40 87.52
N LEU A 57 -90.81 39.54 87.18
CA LEU A 57 -90.96 39.97 85.80
C LEU A 57 -89.60 40.20 85.11
N LYS A 58 -88.66 40.87 85.79
CA LYS A 58 -87.30 41.05 85.27
C LYS A 58 -86.57 39.72 85.07
N GLN A 59 -86.76 38.77 85.99
CA GLN A 59 -86.19 37.43 85.84
C GLN A 59 -86.76 36.71 84.63
N GLN A 60 -88.06 36.84 84.36
CA GLN A 60 -88.70 36.24 83.19
C GLN A 60 -88.18 36.84 81.87
N GLU A 61 -87.96 38.15 81.81
CA GLU A 61 -87.31 38.81 80.66
C GLU A 61 -85.87 38.33 80.46
N LEU A 62 -85.10 38.19 81.55
CA LEU A 62 -83.75 37.65 81.51
C LEU A 62 -83.71 36.21 80.98
N ILE A 63 -84.63 35.36 81.43
CA ILE A 63 -84.75 33.98 80.94
C ILE A 63 -85.05 33.97 79.45
N TYR A 64 -86.02 34.77 78.99
CA TYR A 64 -86.37 34.83 77.57
C TYR A 64 -85.19 35.29 76.69
N ASN A 65 -84.46 36.30 77.15
CA ASN A 65 -83.26 36.79 76.45
C ASN A 65 -82.15 35.73 76.41
N GLN A 66 -81.95 35.00 77.52
CA GLN A 66 -80.98 33.91 77.58
C GLN A 66 -81.39 32.74 76.69
N ASP A 67 -82.67 32.36 76.65
CA ASP A 67 -83.18 31.31 75.77
C ASP A 67 -83.00 31.67 74.29
N PHE A 68 -83.26 32.93 73.93
CA PHE A 68 -82.98 33.41 72.57
C PHE A 68 -81.49 33.33 72.22
N TYR A 69 -80.62 33.73 73.15
CA TYR A 69 -79.17 33.64 72.97
C TYR A 69 -78.71 32.18 72.84
N ILE A 70 -79.24 31.28 73.67
CA ILE A 70 -78.98 29.83 73.60
C ILE A 70 -79.37 29.29 72.23
N GLN A 71 -80.54 29.64 71.70
CA GLN A 71 -80.96 29.21 70.36
C GLN A 71 -80.03 29.73 69.25
N GLN A 72 -79.55 30.97 69.36
CA GLN A 72 -78.61 31.53 68.39
C GLN A 72 -77.27 30.79 68.43
N VAL A 73 -76.76 30.51 69.63
CA VAL A 73 -75.51 29.75 69.82
C VAL A 73 -75.69 28.31 69.35
N GLN A 74 -76.79 27.65 69.67
CA GLN A 74 -77.10 26.30 69.19
C GLN A 74 -77.10 26.21 67.67
N ARG A 75 -77.76 27.15 66.97
CA ARG A 75 -77.72 27.19 65.49
C ARG A 75 -76.32 27.38 64.92
N ARG A 76 -75.48 28.19 65.58
CA ARG A 76 -74.09 28.39 65.17
C ARG A 76 -73.23 27.16 65.44
N LEU A 77 -73.50 26.48 66.55
CA LEU A 77 -72.81 25.26 66.97
C LEU A 77 -73.16 24.10 66.03
N SER A 78 -74.44 23.89 65.69
CA SER A 78 -74.88 22.94 64.66
C SER A 78 -74.16 23.17 63.32
N ARG A 79 -74.04 24.42 62.87
CA ARG A 79 -73.28 24.74 61.65
C ARG A 79 -71.79 24.41 61.74
N LEU A 80 -71.17 24.62 62.91
CA LEU A 80 -69.75 24.32 63.16
C LEU A 80 -69.50 22.81 63.32
N GLU A 81 -70.44 22.07 63.90
CA GLU A 81 -70.43 20.61 63.99
C GLU A 81 -70.70 19.92 62.65
N GLY A 82 -71.04 20.68 61.61
CA GLY A 82 -71.23 20.19 60.25
C GLY A 82 -72.68 19.89 59.88
N GLU A 83 -73.65 20.23 60.73
CA GLU A 83 -75.07 20.23 60.38
C GLU A 83 -75.40 21.49 59.57
N VAL A 84 -75.15 21.38 58.27
CA VAL A 84 -75.54 22.38 57.27
C VAL A 84 -76.93 22.03 56.74
N ASN A 85 -77.69 23.03 56.31
CA ASN A 85 -78.96 22.81 55.62
C ASN A 85 -78.76 21.83 54.44
N ALA A 86 -79.73 20.95 54.20
CA ALA A 86 -79.62 19.89 53.20
C ALA A 86 -79.17 20.40 51.83
N ASP A 87 -79.64 21.58 51.41
CA ASP A 87 -79.30 22.21 50.15
C ASP A 87 -77.83 22.69 50.09
N GLU A 88 -77.33 23.31 51.15
CA GLU A 88 -75.92 23.75 51.22
C GLU A 88 -74.96 22.56 51.28
N LYS A 89 -75.35 21.49 51.98
CA LYS A 89 -74.60 20.23 52.00
C LYS A 89 -74.52 19.60 50.61
N GLN A 90 -75.63 19.55 49.86
CA GLN A 90 -75.65 19.05 48.48
C GLN A 90 -74.74 19.88 47.56
N VAL A 91 -74.75 21.21 47.67
CA VAL A 91 -73.88 22.08 46.86
C VAL A 91 -72.39 21.87 47.18
N LEU A 92 -72.04 21.73 48.46
CA LEU A 92 -70.66 21.46 48.87
C LEU A 92 -70.20 20.05 48.45
N GLU A 93 -71.06 19.04 48.59
CA GLU A 93 -70.78 17.67 48.12
C GLU A 93 -70.62 17.63 46.60
N ALA A 94 -71.45 18.36 45.85
CA ALA A 94 -71.31 18.49 44.40
C ALA A 94 -69.99 19.16 44.03
N LYS A 95 -69.60 20.23 44.73
CA LYS A 95 -68.33 20.93 44.48
C LYS A 95 -67.12 20.08 44.84
N VAL A 96 -67.20 19.29 45.91
CA VAL A 96 -66.17 18.30 46.27
C VAL A 96 -66.08 17.20 45.21
N ALA A 97 -67.22 16.72 44.69
CA ALA A 97 -67.24 15.73 43.62
C ALA A 97 -66.62 16.28 42.32
N GLU A 98 -66.94 17.52 41.94
CA GLU A 98 -66.31 18.19 40.79
C GLU A 98 -64.81 18.39 40.98
N LEU A 99 -64.38 18.86 42.16
CA LEU A 99 -62.95 19.04 42.47
C LEU A 99 -62.20 17.70 42.49
N LYS A 100 -62.80 16.63 43.00
CA LYS A 100 -62.22 15.27 42.94
C LYS A 100 -62.13 14.78 41.51
N LYS A 101 -63.18 14.99 40.70
CA LYS A 101 -63.19 14.61 39.28
C LYS A 101 -62.09 15.34 38.50
N THR A 102 -61.98 16.65 38.67
CA THR A 102 -60.94 17.46 38.01
C THR A 102 -59.53 17.08 38.48
N LEU A 103 -59.34 16.78 39.77
CA LEU A 103 -58.07 16.27 40.28
C LEU A 103 -57.69 14.94 39.61
N GLU A 104 -58.64 14.02 39.48
CA GLU A 104 -58.42 12.72 38.85
C GLU A 104 -58.12 12.85 37.35
N GLU A 105 -58.84 13.72 36.64
CA GLU A 105 -58.57 14.06 35.24
C GLU A 105 -57.16 14.64 35.06
N LYS A 106 -56.72 15.53 35.97
CA LYS A 106 -55.37 16.10 35.93
C LYS A 106 -54.28 15.09 36.27
N LYS A 107 -54.53 14.18 37.22
CA LYS A 107 -53.61 13.05 37.50
C LYS A 107 -53.47 12.15 36.30
N ASN A 108 -54.58 11.73 35.69
CA ASN A 108 -54.56 10.91 34.48
C ASN A 108 -53.81 11.60 33.33
N ALA A 109 -54.05 12.90 33.12
CA ALA A 109 -53.31 13.67 32.11
C ALA A 109 -51.80 13.77 32.42
N TYR A 110 -51.43 13.95 33.69
CA TYR A 110 -50.05 13.95 34.13
C TYR A 110 -49.38 12.59 33.90
N ASP A 111 -50.04 11.49 34.25
CA ASP A 111 -49.49 10.14 34.09
C ASP A 111 -49.25 9.81 32.61
N VAL A 112 -50.20 10.19 31.74
CA VAL A 112 -50.04 10.06 30.28
C VAL A 112 -48.86 10.90 29.78
N LEU A 113 -48.76 12.17 30.19
CA LEU A 113 -47.67 13.05 29.78
C LEU A 113 -46.31 12.58 30.32
N HIS A 114 -46.28 12.06 31.54
CA HIS A 114 -45.08 11.51 32.15
C HIS A 114 -44.61 10.25 31.41
N ALA A 115 -45.53 9.36 31.04
CA ALA A 115 -45.22 8.19 30.21
C ALA A 115 -44.69 8.61 28.84
N GLN A 116 -45.28 9.63 28.21
CA GLN A 116 -44.78 10.19 26.94
C GLN A 116 -43.38 10.80 27.10
N TYR A 117 -43.14 11.57 28.16
CA TYR A 117 -41.83 12.15 28.47
C TYR A 117 -40.76 11.06 28.64
N LYS A 118 -41.06 9.98 29.36
CA LYS A 118 -40.15 8.84 29.54
C LYS A 118 -39.83 8.13 28.23
N LYS A 119 -40.81 7.97 27.34
CA LYS A 119 -40.59 7.45 25.98
C LYS A 119 -39.66 8.38 25.20
N LEU A 120 -39.96 9.68 25.17
CA LEU A 120 -39.16 10.68 24.46
C LEU A 120 -37.71 10.73 24.98
N GLN A 121 -37.52 10.62 26.29
CA GLN A 121 -36.19 10.54 26.91
C GLN A 121 -35.41 9.30 26.44
N SER A 122 -36.10 8.17 26.28
CA SER A 122 -35.51 6.93 25.79
C SER A 122 -35.15 7.05 24.31
N ASP A 123 -36.05 7.61 23.50
CA ASP A 123 -35.84 7.85 22.06
C ASP A 123 -34.64 8.79 21.82
N VAL A 124 -34.54 9.88 22.58
CA VAL A 124 -33.38 10.78 22.53
C VAL A 124 -32.08 10.02 22.84
N HIS A 125 -32.11 9.09 23.79
CA HIS A 125 -30.91 8.31 24.11
C HIS A 125 -30.53 7.31 23.02
N PHE A 126 -31.51 6.69 22.35
CA PHE A 126 -31.28 5.83 21.19
C PHE A 126 -30.75 6.62 19.99
N ILE A 127 -31.34 7.78 19.70
CA ILE A 127 -30.89 8.66 18.60
C ILE A 127 -29.45 9.13 18.83
N LYS A 128 -29.09 9.52 20.07
CA LYS A 128 -27.70 9.89 20.39
C LYS A 128 -26.73 8.74 20.13
N ARG A 129 -27.04 7.52 20.59
CA ARG A 129 -26.19 6.34 20.32
C ARG A 129 -26.06 6.04 18.83
N ALA A 130 -27.14 6.18 18.07
CA ALA A 130 -27.10 6.01 16.62
C ALA A 130 -26.23 7.09 15.96
N MET A 131 -26.36 8.35 16.37
CA MET A 131 -25.52 9.45 15.90
C MET A 131 -24.03 9.22 16.20
N ASP A 132 -23.69 8.78 17.41
CA ASP A 132 -22.30 8.51 17.79
C ASP A 132 -21.71 7.38 16.93
N LYS A 133 -22.48 6.31 16.68
CA LYS A 133 -22.06 5.23 15.79
C LYS A 133 -21.84 5.72 14.34
N THR A 134 -22.76 6.50 13.79
CA THR A 134 -22.60 7.08 12.44
C THR A 134 -21.40 8.04 12.38
N ARG A 135 -21.10 8.75 13.48
CA ARG A 135 -19.93 9.62 13.58
C ARG A 135 -18.62 8.82 13.57
N GLU A 136 -18.57 7.69 14.28
CA GLU A 136 -17.44 6.77 14.23
C GLU A 136 -17.24 6.21 12.82
N GLU A 137 -18.31 5.75 12.17
CA GLU A 137 -18.28 5.24 10.79
C GLU A 137 -17.79 6.31 9.81
N THR A 138 -18.30 7.54 9.89
CA THR A 138 -17.84 8.65 9.03
C THR A 138 -16.38 9.02 9.30
N SER A 139 -15.92 8.98 10.55
CA SER A 139 -14.50 9.19 10.86
C SER A 139 -13.61 8.10 10.28
N GLY A 140 -14.05 6.83 10.33
CA GLY A 140 -13.35 5.70 9.72
C GLY A 140 -13.28 5.83 8.19
N MET A 141 -14.37 6.22 7.55
CA MET A 141 -14.41 6.49 6.11
C MET A 141 -13.49 7.66 5.73
N MET A 142 -13.42 8.71 6.55
CA MET A 142 -12.52 9.84 6.31
C MET A 142 -11.04 9.43 6.40
N ILE A 143 -10.69 8.59 7.38
CA ILE A 143 -9.34 8.00 7.46
C ILE A 143 -9.05 7.20 6.19
N LYS A 144 -10.01 6.40 5.72
CA LYS A 144 -9.82 5.60 4.51
C LYS A 144 -9.65 6.44 3.25
N ILE A 145 -10.40 7.53 3.12
CA ILE A 145 -10.25 8.50 2.03
C ILE A 145 -8.85 9.11 2.06
N ASN A 146 -8.35 9.51 3.24
CA ASN A 146 -7.02 10.09 3.37
C ASN A 146 -5.91 9.09 3.01
N GLU A 147 -6.04 7.82 3.41
CA GLU A 147 -5.12 6.74 2.99
C GLU A 147 -5.09 6.58 1.47
N LEU A 148 -6.26 6.55 0.83
CA LEU A 148 -6.37 6.42 -0.63
C LEU A 148 -5.80 7.65 -1.35
N ASN A 149 -5.98 8.85 -0.81
CA ASN A 149 -5.39 10.06 -1.36
C ASN A 149 -3.86 10.02 -1.29
N LEU A 150 -3.28 9.61 -0.16
CA LEU A 150 -1.84 9.43 -0.02
C LEU A 150 -1.28 8.37 -0.98
N PHE A 151 -2.03 7.27 -1.17
CA PHE A 151 -1.67 6.25 -2.16
C PHE A 151 -1.66 6.83 -3.58
N ASN A 152 -2.71 7.55 -3.97
CA ASN A 152 -2.80 8.19 -5.28
C ASN A 152 -1.66 9.19 -5.51
N GLU A 153 -1.35 10.03 -4.52
CA GLU A 153 -0.24 10.99 -4.60
C GLU A 153 1.11 10.28 -4.80
N ARG A 154 1.33 9.17 -4.09
CA ARG A 154 2.55 8.36 -4.25
C ARG A 154 2.61 7.72 -5.64
N SER A 155 1.51 7.13 -6.11
CA SER A 155 1.43 6.55 -7.46
C SER A 155 1.67 7.60 -8.54
N ASP A 156 1.16 8.81 -8.38
CA ASP A 156 1.42 9.93 -9.31
C ASP A 156 2.89 10.35 -9.32
N GLN A 157 3.56 10.36 -8.16
CA GLN A 157 5.00 10.63 -8.09
C GLN A 157 5.81 9.53 -8.78
N GLU A 158 5.48 8.25 -8.55
CA GLU A 158 6.12 7.11 -9.22
C GLU A 158 5.90 7.16 -10.74
N LEU A 159 4.70 7.53 -11.20
CA LEU A 159 4.39 7.73 -12.61
C LEU A 159 5.23 8.87 -13.22
N LYS A 160 5.39 9.99 -12.51
CA LYS A 160 6.24 11.10 -12.98
C LYS A 160 7.71 10.68 -13.11
N LYS A 161 8.23 9.91 -12.14
CA LYS A 161 9.59 9.35 -12.20
C LYS A 161 9.75 8.39 -13.39
N ALA A 162 8.81 7.48 -13.58
CA ALA A 162 8.84 6.55 -14.71
C ALA A 162 8.78 7.27 -16.07
N LYS A 163 7.99 8.35 -16.18
CA LYS A 163 7.96 9.20 -17.38
C LYS A 163 9.30 9.89 -17.63
N ALA A 164 9.96 10.41 -16.60
CA ALA A 164 11.28 11.03 -16.72
C ALA A 164 12.33 10.02 -17.22
N ILE A 165 12.40 8.83 -16.60
CA ILE A 165 13.30 7.74 -17.01
C ILE A 165 13.03 7.33 -18.46
N LYS A 166 11.76 7.21 -18.86
CA LYS A 166 11.40 6.92 -20.26
C LYS A 166 11.94 8.00 -21.21
N GLN A 167 11.81 9.27 -20.85
CA GLN A 167 12.30 10.37 -21.68
C GLN A 167 13.83 10.35 -21.79
N GLU A 168 14.54 10.09 -20.69
CA GLU A 168 16.00 9.92 -20.68
C GLU A 168 16.43 8.76 -21.60
N MET A 169 15.83 7.58 -21.47
CA MET A 169 16.13 6.43 -22.34
C MET A 169 15.81 6.72 -23.82
N MET A 170 14.77 7.49 -24.12
CA MET A 170 14.48 7.90 -25.50
C MET A 170 15.56 8.84 -26.06
N VAL A 171 16.14 9.71 -25.25
CA VAL A 171 17.26 10.56 -25.67
C VAL A 171 18.50 9.71 -25.92
N GLU A 172 18.81 8.77 -25.02
CA GLU A 172 19.93 7.83 -25.17
C GLU A 172 19.80 6.96 -26.44
N ASP A 173 18.62 6.40 -26.71
CA ASP A 173 18.35 5.63 -27.93
C ASP A 173 18.58 6.47 -29.19
N ASN A 174 18.14 7.73 -29.20
CA ASN A 174 18.39 8.63 -30.31
C ASN A 174 19.88 8.96 -30.49
N LEU A 175 20.62 9.17 -29.40
CA LEU A 175 22.08 9.38 -29.45
C LEU A 175 22.80 8.15 -30.03
N LEU A 176 22.45 6.95 -29.57
CA LEU A 176 23.01 5.70 -30.09
C LEU A 176 22.68 5.50 -31.58
N LYS A 177 21.46 5.83 -32.02
CA LYS A 177 21.10 5.81 -33.44
C LYS A 177 21.92 6.80 -34.27
N LEU A 178 22.20 7.99 -33.75
CA LEU A 178 23.07 8.97 -34.42
C LEU A 178 24.51 8.46 -34.54
N GLU A 179 25.06 7.86 -33.48
CA GLU A 179 26.39 7.24 -33.50
C GLU A 179 26.45 6.07 -34.49
N LEU A 180 25.44 5.20 -34.50
CA LEU A 180 25.34 4.09 -35.44
C LEU A 180 25.33 4.59 -36.88
N ASN A 181 24.52 5.62 -37.19
CA ASN A 181 24.48 6.22 -38.52
C ASN A 181 25.85 6.81 -38.91
N ARG A 182 26.51 7.53 -38.00
CA ARG A 182 27.86 8.08 -38.25
C ARG A 182 28.89 6.98 -38.53
N LEU A 183 28.86 5.90 -37.77
CA LEU A 183 29.75 4.74 -37.98
C LEU A 183 29.44 4.04 -39.30
N ARG A 184 28.16 3.90 -39.64
CA ARG A 184 27.71 3.33 -40.92
C ARG A 184 28.19 4.17 -42.10
N ASP A 185 28.05 5.49 -42.05
CA ASP A 185 28.53 6.40 -43.09
C ASP A 185 30.06 6.33 -43.21
N THR A 186 30.77 6.25 -42.09
CA THR A 186 32.23 6.09 -42.07
C THR A 186 32.63 4.77 -42.75
N LEU A 187 31.91 3.68 -42.46
CA LEU A 187 32.15 2.38 -43.08
C LEU A 187 31.86 2.42 -44.59
N CYS A 188 30.73 2.98 -45.01
CA CYS A 188 30.39 3.15 -46.43
C CYS A 188 31.48 3.93 -47.17
N ASN A 189 31.93 5.06 -46.62
CA ASN A 189 33.03 5.84 -47.18
C ASN A 189 34.34 5.05 -47.30
N LYS A 190 34.66 4.18 -46.34
CA LYS A 190 35.86 3.33 -46.39
C LYS A 190 35.72 2.24 -47.44
N THR A 191 34.55 1.62 -47.54
CA THR A 191 34.23 0.61 -48.56
C THR A 191 34.33 1.19 -49.97
N GLU A 192 33.78 2.38 -50.19
CA GLU A 192 33.92 3.10 -51.47
C GLU A 192 35.38 3.38 -51.81
N LYS A 193 36.17 3.86 -50.85
CA LYS A 193 37.62 4.08 -51.05
C LYS A 193 38.35 2.79 -51.43
N VAL A 194 38.08 1.68 -50.73
CA VAL A 194 38.68 0.38 -51.06
C VAL A 194 38.29 -0.05 -52.48
N LEU A 195 37.02 0.05 -52.84
CA LEU A 195 36.54 -0.28 -54.19
C LEU A 195 37.24 0.58 -55.26
N THR A 196 37.41 1.88 -55.03
CA THR A 196 38.13 2.75 -55.97
C THR A 196 39.60 2.37 -56.12
N LEU A 197 40.28 2.03 -55.02
CA LEU A 197 41.68 1.57 -55.04
C LEU A 197 41.83 0.22 -55.74
N GLU A 198 40.90 -0.71 -55.51
CA GLU A 198 40.88 -1.99 -56.22
C GLU A 198 40.67 -1.82 -57.72
N LYS A 199 39.77 -0.92 -58.13
CA LYS A 199 39.57 -0.58 -59.54
C LYS A 199 40.85 0.00 -60.16
N GLN A 200 41.48 0.97 -59.51
CA GLN A 200 42.75 1.54 -59.97
C GLN A 200 43.87 0.50 -60.06
N LYS A 201 43.96 -0.41 -59.08
CA LYS A 201 44.92 -1.52 -59.10
C LYS A 201 44.69 -2.45 -60.28
N LEU A 202 43.44 -2.77 -60.61
CA LEU A 202 43.10 -3.59 -61.78
C LEU A 202 43.45 -2.88 -63.09
N GLU A 203 43.14 -1.59 -63.21
CA GLU A 203 43.51 -0.76 -64.37
C GLU A 203 45.03 -0.71 -64.57
N LEU A 204 45.79 -0.49 -63.49
CA LEU A 204 47.26 -0.50 -63.54
C LEU A 204 47.81 -1.88 -63.92
N LYS A 205 47.27 -2.97 -63.35
CA LYS A 205 47.67 -4.33 -63.73
C LYS A 205 47.41 -4.61 -65.21
N LYS A 206 46.27 -4.16 -65.74
CA LYS A 206 45.94 -4.29 -67.17
C LYS A 206 46.91 -3.50 -68.03
N ALA A 207 47.18 -2.24 -67.68
CA ALA A 207 48.13 -1.39 -68.41
C ALA A 207 49.56 -1.97 -68.39
N ILE A 208 50.01 -2.52 -67.26
CA ILE A 208 51.31 -3.20 -67.16
C ILE A 208 51.32 -4.43 -68.08
N ALA A 209 50.28 -5.26 -68.05
CA ALA A 209 50.19 -6.44 -68.91
C ALA A 209 50.24 -6.08 -70.41
N GLU A 210 49.49 -5.06 -70.83
CA GLU A 210 49.50 -4.54 -72.21
C GLU A 210 50.90 -4.05 -72.60
N ARG A 211 51.55 -3.23 -71.76
CA ARG A 211 52.93 -2.76 -72.00
C ARG A 211 53.93 -3.90 -72.05
N THR A 212 53.80 -4.92 -71.21
CA THR A 212 54.70 -6.08 -71.26
C THR A 212 54.56 -6.88 -72.55
N GLU A 213 53.34 -7.03 -73.08
CA GLU A 213 53.15 -7.72 -74.36
C GLU A 213 53.63 -6.86 -75.53
N GLU A 214 53.42 -5.54 -75.51
CA GLU A 214 54.01 -4.61 -76.48
C GLU A 214 55.55 -4.73 -76.51
N ILE A 215 56.20 -4.67 -75.34
CA ILE A 215 57.65 -4.83 -75.23
C ILE A 215 58.10 -6.19 -75.77
N LYS A 216 57.35 -7.25 -75.50
CA LYS A 216 57.64 -8.60 -75.99
C LYS A 216 57.53 -8.71 -77.51
N ILE A 217 56.51 -8.09 -78.11
CA ILE A 217 56.35 -8.01 -79.58
C ILE A 217 57.51 -7.21 -80.19
N HIS A 218 57.85 -6.05 -79.61
CA HIS A 218 58.98 -5.24 -80.08
C HIS A 218 60.31 -5.98 -79.96
N LYS A 219 60.52 -6.71 -78.86
CA LYS A 219 61.71 -7.54 -78.66
C LYS A 219 61.79 -8.64 -79.73
N ALA A 220 60.69 -9.36 -79.98
CA ALA A 220 60.65 -10.40 -81.02
C ALA A 220 60.92 -9.83 -82.43
N MET A 221 60.41 -8.63 -82.71
CA MET A 221 60.68 -7.92 -83.96
C MET A 221 62.16 -7.55 -84.09
N LEU A 222 62.78 -7.00 -83.04
CA LEU A 222 64.22 -6.68 -83.02
C LEU A 222 65.08 -7.95 -83.15
N ASP A 223 64.74 -9.04 -82.46
CA ASP A 223 65.44 -10.32 -82.60
C ASP A 223 65.36 -10.85 -84.04
N SER A 224 64.21 -10.68 -84.70
CA SER A 224 64.06 -11.02 -86.13
C SER A 224 64.93 -10.14 -87.03
N GLN A 225 65.02 -8.84 -86.77
CA GLN A 225 65.87 -7.92 -87.52
C GLN A 225 67.35 -8.27 -87.33
N MET A 226 67.78 -8.56 -86.09
CA MET A 226 69.14 -8.99 -85.79
C MET A 226 69.50 -10.27 -86.57
N ARG A 227 68.59 -11.26 -86.62
CA ARG A 227 68.81 -12.48 -87.42
C ARG A 227 68.97 -12.20 -88.91
N LEU A 228 68.17 -11.29 -89.47
CA LEU A 228 68.29 -10.90 -90.89
C LEU A 228 69.64 -10.24 -91.15
N VAL A 229 70.06 -9.29 -90.31
CA VAL A 229 71.36 -8.62 -90.43
C VAL A 229 72.52 -9.61 -90.26
N ASP A 230 72.42 -10.56 -89.34
CA ASP A 230 73.43 -11.62 -89.17
C ASP A 230 73.51 -12.53 -90.42
N GLN A 231 72.37 -12.86 -91.05
CA GLN A 231 72.35 -13.60 -92.32
C GLN A 231 73.00 -12.79 -93.46
N GLU A 232 72.73 -11.49 -93.54
CA GLU A 232 73.39 -10.62 -94.51
C GLU A 232 74.90 -10.51 -94.25
N ARG A 233 75.31 -10.38 -92.99
CA ARG A 233 76.72 -10.40 -92.59
C ARG A 233 77.39 -11.71 -93.03
N GLN A 234 76.75 -12.85 -92.76
CA GLN A 234 77.25 -14.16 -93.17
C GLN A 234 77.35 -14.28 -94.71
N ARG A 235 76.35 -13.78 -95.45
CA ARG A 235 76.37 -13.73 -96.92
C ARG A 235 77.56 -12.91 -97.43
N ILE A 236 77.74 -11.69 -96.91
CA ILE A 236 78.86 -10.82 -97.29
C ILE A 236 80.20 -11.45 -96.91
N SER A 237 80.31 -12.08 -95.74
CA SER A 237 81.52 -12.83 -95.34
C SER A 237 81.81 -13.98 -96.29
N ALA A 238 80.81 -14.73 -96.75
CA ALA A 238 80.98 -15.80 -97.73
C ALA A 238 81.43 -15.24 -99.09
N GLU A 239 80.78 -14.18 -99.59
CA GLU A 239 81.19 -13.48 -100.81
C GLU A 239 82.63 -12.96 -100.70
N PHE A 240 82.99 -12.38 -99.56
CA PHE A 240 84.35 -11.92 -99.27
C PHE A 240 85.36 -13.07 -99.32
N GLN A 241 85.06 -14.21 -98.69
CA GLN A 241 85.92 -15.39 -98.73
C GLN A 241 86.03 -15.97 -100.15
N ASP A 242 84.96 -15.97 -100.94
CA ASP A 242 85.02 -16.38 -102.35
C ASP A 242 85.91 -15.46 -103.18
N ARG A 243 85.85 -14.14 -102.94
CA ARG A 243 86.75 -13.16 -103.58
C ARG A 243 88.19 -13.36 -103.13
N LEU A 244 88.42 -13.59 -101.84
CA LEU A 244 89.74 -13.86 -101.28
C LEU A 244 90.34 -15.14 -101.87
N ASN A 245 89.57 -16.22 -101.93
CA ASN A 245 89.93 -17.47 -102.61
C ASN A 245 90.24 -17.24 -104.10
N LYS A 246 89.54 -16.33 -104.78
CA LYS A 246 89.81 -15.97 -106.17
C LYS A 246 91.11 -15.17 -106.32
N ILE A 247 91.39 -14.27 -105.39
CA ILE A 247 92.67 -13.55 -105.30
C ILE A 247 93.80 -14.54 -105.01
N ASP A 248 93.65 -15.44 -104.04
CA ASP A 248 94.65 -16.47 -103.73
C ASP A 248 94.92 -17.37 -104.94
N LYS A 249 93.89 -17.79 -105.68
CA LYS A 249 94.08 -18.53 -106.95
C LYS A 249 94.89 -17.72 -107.98
N LEU A 250 94.65 -16.42 -108.09
CA LEU A 250 95.43 -15.53 -108.97
C LEU A 250 96.85 -15.33 -108.45
N ARG A 251 97.03 -15.17 -107.13
CA ARG A 251 98.34 -15.06 -106.47
C ARG A 251 99.14 -16.33 -106.69
N CYS A 252 98.59 -17.51 -106.43
CA CYS A 252 99.25 -18.78 -106.71
C CYS A 252 99.59 -18.95 -108.20
N ARG A 253 98.73 -18.49 -109.12
CA ARG A 253 99.04 -18.49 -110.56
C ARG A 253 100.18 -17.53 -110.90
N TYR A 254 100.24 -16.36 -110.26
CA TYR A 254 101.35 -15.42 -110.38
C TYR A 254 102.63 -15.94 -109.72
N GLU A 255 102.56 -16.57 -108.55
CA GLU A 255 103.68 -17.21 -107.86
C GLU A 255 104.24 -18.33 -108.72
N ILE A 256 103.40 -19.20 -109.29
CA ILE A 256 103.85 -20.23 -110.25
C ILE A 256 104.52 -19.57 -111.47
N LEU A 257 103.94 -18.49 -112.03
CA LEU A 257 104.56 -17.78 -113.15
C LEU A 257 105.92 -17.16 -112.76
N THR A 258 106.01 -16.56 -111.57
CA THR A 258 107.23 -15.93 -111.04
C THR A 258 108.29 -16.98 -110.71
N VAL A 259 107.91 -18.13 -110.15
CA VAL A 259 108.80 -19.27 -109.86
C VAL A 259 109.29 -19.92 -111.17
N VAL A 260 108.47 -19.97 -112.22
CA VAL A 260 108.85 -20.47 -113.55
C VAL A 260 109.74 -19.48 -114.31
N MET A 261 109.64 -18.18 -114.02
CA MET A 261 110.44 -17.11 -114.65
C MET A 261 111.68 -16.69 -113.84
N MET A 262 111.90 -17.29 -112.65
CA MET A 262 113.05 -17.00 -111.80
C MET A 262 114.24 -17.91 -112.14
N PRO A 263 115.41 -17.35 -112.52
CA PRO A 263 116.67 -18.08 -112.62
C PRO A 263 117.10 -18.62 -111.23
N PRO A 264 117.84 -19.75 -111.18
CA PRO A 264 118.28 -20.32 -109.92
C PRO A 264 119.40 -19.46 -109.33
N GLU A 265 119.10 -18.74 -108.26
CA GLU A 265 120.15 -18.15 -107.42
C GLU A 265 120.21 -18.87 -106.08
N GLU A 266 121.17 -19.78 -106.02
CA GLU A 266 122.03 -19.90 -104.84
C GLU A 266 122.67 -18.54 -104.60
N GLU A 267 122.35 -17.88 -103.49
CA GLU A 267 123.29 -16.92 -102.92
C GLU A 267 123.34 -17.03 -101.40
N GLU A 268 124.57 -17.29 -100.96
CA GLU A 268 125.07 -17.29 -99.60
C GLU A 268 124.73 -15.97 -98.90
N LYS A 269 123.87 -16.01 -97.89
CA LYS A 269 123.55 -14.82 -97.09
C LYS A 269 124.56 -14.63 -95.96
N THR A 270 125.29 -13.52 -96.11
CA THR A 270 126.40 -12.98 -95.32
C THR A 270 125.99 -12.61 -93.89
N HIS A 271 126.97 -12.54 -92.97
CA HIS A 271 126.87 -12.24 -91.53
C HIS A 271 125.87 -11.11 -91.14
N THR A 272 125.68 -10.10 -91.99
CA THR A 272 124.75 -8.98 -91.80
C THR A 272 123.27 -9.40 -91.76
N TYR A 273 122.88 -10.46 -92.48
CA TYR A 273 121.51 -10.99 -92.46
C TYR A 273 121.14 -11.57 -91.08
N TYR A 274 122.08 -12.26 -90.42
CA TYR A 274 121.87 -12.80 -89.08
C TYR A 274 121.79 -11.70 -88.02
N VAL A 275 122.53 -10.60 -88.18
CA VAL A 275 122.47 -9.46 -87.25
C VAL A 275 121.12 -8.73 -87.33
N ILE A 276 120.59 -8.51 -88.54
CA ILE A 276 119.28 -7.87 -88.73
C ILE A 276 118.16 -8.79 -88.25
N LYS A 277 118.23 -10.09 -88.53
CA LYS A 277 117.26 -11.07 -88.05
C LYS A 277 117.26 -11.17 -86.52
N ALA A 278 118.44 -11.21 -85.89
CA ALA A 278 118.56 -11.19 -84.43
C ALA A 278 118.02 -9.90 -83.81
N ALA A 279 118.18 -8.74 -84.47
CA ALA A 279 117.62 -7.47 -84.00
C ALA A 279 116.08 -7.45 -84.10
N GLN A 280 115.50 -7.98 -85.19
CA GLN A 280 114.05 -8.11 -85.35
C GLN A 280 113.44 -9.11 -84.36
N GLU A 281 114.09 -10.25 -84.11
CA GLU A 281 113.67 -11.22 -83.09
C GLU A 281 113.76 -10.63 -81.68
N LYS A 282 114.77 -9.80 -81.39
CA LYS A 282 114.87 -9.10 -80.10
C LYS A 282 113.74 -8.10 -79.89
N GLU A 283 113.36 -7.32 -80.91
CA GLU A 283 112.24 -6.39 -80.83
C GLU A 283 110.88 -7.11 -80.73
N ALA A 284 110.71 -8.22 -81.44
CA ALA A 284 109.51 -9.06 -81.34
C ALA A 284 109.35 -9.65 -79.94
N LEU A 285 110.43 -10.20 -79.36
CA LEU A 285 110.44 -10.70 -77.99
C LEU A 285 110.18 -9.60 -76.96
N GLN A 286 110.61 -8.36 -77.23
CA GLN A 286 110.34 -7.24 -76.36
C GLN A 286 108.86 -6.81 -76.40
N ARG A 287 108.22 -6.82 -77.57
CA ARG A 287 106.76 -6.62 -77.66
C ARG A 287 105.96 -7.73 -76.99
N GLU A 288 106.40 -8.99 -77.13
CA GLU A 288 105.80 -10.10 -76.39
C GLU A 288 105.97 -9.95 -74.87
N GLY A 289 107.13 -9.43 -74.43
CA GLY A 289 107.37 -9.06 -73.04
C GLY A 289 106.41 -7.97 -72.54
N ASP A 290 106.25 -6.88 -73.31
CA ASP A 290 105.34 -5.78 -72.97
C ASP A 290 103.87 -6.25 -72.93
N ASP A 291 103.45 -7.12 -73.85
CA ASP A 291 102.12 -7.73 -73.87
C ASP A 291 101.87 -8.66 -72.66
N LEU A 292 102.90 -9.41 -72.24
CA LEU A 292 102.84 -10.24 -71.05
C LEU A 292 102.79 -9.38 -69.78
N ASP A 293 103.55 -8.29 -69.71
CA ASP A 293 103.49 -7.33 -68.60
C ASP A 293 102.12 -6.64 -68.51
N GLU A 294 101.50 -6.32 -69.64
CA GLU A 294 100.13 -5.78 -69.64
C GLU A 294 99.11 -6.81 -69.15
N LYS A 295 99.27 -8.09 -69.54
CA LYS A 295 98.45 -9.19 -69.02
C LYS A 295 98.66 -9.40 -67.53
N ILE A 296 99.90 -9.32 -67.04
CA ILE A 296 100.21 -9.41 -65.60
C ILE A 296 99.52 -8.28 -64.85
N ARG A 297 99.62 -7.02 -65.33
CA ARG A 297 98.92 -5.89 -64.70
C ARG A 297 97.39 -6.03 -64.70
N LYS A 298 96.79 -6.62 -65.74
CA LYS A 298 95.36 -6.93 -65.76
C LYS A 298 95.02 -8.00 -64.72
N ALA A 299 95.78 -9.08 -64.67
CA ALA A 299 95.61 -10.15 -63.69
C ALA A 299 95.79 -9.65 -62.24
N GLU A 300 96.75 -8.76 -61.97
CA GLU A 300 96.94 -8.15 -60.65
C GLU A 300 95.72 -7.31 -60.23
N LYS A 301 95.16 -6.52 -61.15
CA LYS A 301 93.93 -5.77 -60.90
C LYS A 301 92.72 -6.70 -60.67
N GLU A 302 92.66 -7.80 -61.39
CA GLU A 302 91.63 -8.83 -61.19
C GLU A 302 91.76 -9.53 -59.84
N ILE A 303 92.97 -9.84 -59.38
CA ILE A 303 93.23 -10.40 -58.05
C ILE A 303 92.76 -9.44 -56.96
N VAL A 304 93.10 -8.16 -57.06
CA VAL A 304 92.63 -7.13 -56.10
C VAL A 304 91.10 -6.99 -56.13
N ALA A 305 90.48 -7.06 -57.30
CA ALA A 305 89.02 -7.05 -57.42
C ALA A 305 88.40 -8.29 -56.75
N LEU A 306 88.97 -9.47 -56.96
CA LEU A 306 88.52 -10.73 -56.36
C LEU A 306 88.68 -10.72 -54.84
N GLU A 307 89.80 -10.23 -54.31
CA GLU A 307 90.00 -10.05 -52.87
C GLU A 307 88.94 -9.14 -52.24
N ASN A 308 88.61 -8.02 -52.91
CA ASN A 308 87.53 -7.14 -52.48
C ASN A 308 86.17 -7.84 -52.49
N THR A 309 85.86 -8.62 -53.54
CA THR A 309 84.60 -9.40 -53.58
C THR A 309 84.54 -10.45 -52.46
N LEU A 310 85.66 -11.09 -52.15
CA LEU A 310 85.76 -12.09 -51.08
C LEU A 310 85.58 -11.43 -49.70
N CYS A 311 86.11 -10.23 -49.49
CA CYS A 311 85.89 -9.45 -48.28
C CYS A 311 84.41 -9.09 -48.09
N VAL A 312 83.74 -8.60 -49.14
CA VAL A 312 82.29 -8.31 -49.11
C VAL A 312 81.49 -9.57 -48.83
N LEU A 313 81.84 -10.69 -49.46
CA LEU A 313 81.13 -11.95 -49.31
C LEU A 313 81.32 -12.54 -47.89
N ASN A 314 82.52 -12.41 -47.31
CA ASN A 314 82.77 -12.77 -45.92
C ASN A 314 82.00 -11.89 -44.94
N ASN A 315 81.90 -10.58 -45.20
CA ASN A 315 81.08 -9.68 -44.38
C ASN A 315 79.59 -10.02 -44.47
N CYS A 316 79.08 -10.29 -45.69
CA CYS A 316 77.71 -10.75 -45.89
C CYS A 316 77.45 -12.09 -45.18
N ASN A 317 78.38 -13.05 -45.27
CA ASN A 317 78.27 -14.34 -44.57
C ASN A 317 78.33 -14.18 -43.04
N SER A 318 79.16 -13.28 -42.53
CA SER A 318 79.23 -12.95 -41.10
C SER A 318 77.91 -12.34 -40.63
N ASN A 319 77.37 -11.37 -41.38
CA ASN A 319 76.08 -10.75 -41.09
C ASN A 319 74.92 -11.74 -41.17
N TYR A 320 74.92 -12.62 -42.17
CA TYR A 320 73.92 -13.68 -42.31
C TYR A 320 74.00 -14.65 -41.13
N ARG A 321 75.20 -15.13 -40.76
CA ARG A 321 75.37 -15.96 -39.56
C ARG A 321 74.93 -15.25 -38.27
N ASN A 322 75.19 -13.95 -38.15
CA ASN A 322 74.73 -13.16 -37.01
C ASN A 322 73.20 -13.02 -36.97
N SER A 323 72.52 -13.03 -38.13
CA SER A 323 71.05 -12.99 -38.20
C SER A 323 70.35 -14.29 -37.76
N PHE A 324 71.08 -15.42 -37.72
CA PHE A 324 70.59 -16.70 -37.16
C PHE A 324 71.14 -16.99 -35.76
N LYS A 325 71.81 -16.04 -35.11
CA LYS A 325 72.17 -16.22 -33.70
C LYS A 325 70.87 -16.28 -32.91
N GLU A 326 70.67 -17.39 -32.20
CA GLU A 326 69.51 -17.59 -31.34
C GLU A 326 69.38 -16.43 -30.35
N VAL A 327 68.15 -15.93 -30.19
CA VAL A 327 67.81 -14.89 -29.23
C VAL A 327 68.21 -15.38 -27.84
N THR A 328 69.27 -14.80 -27.30
CA THR A 328 69.77 -15.13 -25.95
C THR A 328 68.77 -14.68 -24.89
N GLU A 329 68.69 -15.38 -23.76
CA GLU A 329 67.76 -15.09 -22.65
C GLU A 329 67.88 -13.66 -22.07
N THR A 330 68.91 -12.91 -22.44
CA THR A 330 69.16 -11.50 -22.06
C THR A 330 68.77 -10.48 -23.15
N SER A 331 68.16 -10.91 -24.25
CA SER A 331 67.71 -10.02 -25.32
C SER A 331 66.40 -9.31 -24.94
N GLU A 332 66.26 -8.05 -25.31
CA GLU A 332 65.03 -7.26 -25.10
C GLU A 332 63.79 -7.94 -25.71
N GLU A 333 63.94 -8.60 -26.86
CA GLU A 333 62.87 -9.37 -27.51
C GLU A 333 62.39 -10.57 -26.65
N TYR A 334 63.28 -11.16 -25.83
CA TYR A 334 62.92 -12.25 -24.93
C TYR A 334 62.18 -11.74 -23.68
N GLU A 335 62.57 -10.58 -23.16
CA GLU A 335 61.85 -9.92 -22.08
C GLU A 335 60.45 -9.47 -22.51
N GLU A 336 60.30 -8.92 -23.72
CA GLU A 336 59.00 -8.58 -24.30
C GLU A 336 58.12 -9.82 -24.48
N LYS A 337 58.69 -10.93 -24.95
CA LYS A 337 57.97 -12.21 -25.05
C LYS A 337 57.45 -12.67 -23.68
N LEU A 338 58.26 -12.57 -22.62
CA LEU A 338 57.84 -12.94 -21.27
C LEU A 338 56.70 -12.05 -20.76
N LYS A 339 56.78 -10.73 -20.95
CA LYS A 339 55.71 -9.79 -20.59
C LYS A 339 54.40 -10.12 -21.31
N LEU A 340 54.46 -10.35 -22.62
CA LEU A 340 53.28 -10.72 -23.41
C LEU A 340 52.69 -12.08 -22.99
N GLU A 341 53.54 -13.05 -22.63
CA GLU A 341 53.07 -14.33 -22.07
C GLU A 341 52.40 -14.15 -20.71
N GLU A 342 52.91 -13.28 -19.85
CA GLU A 342 52.30 -12.97 -18.55
C GLU A 342 50.96 -12.25 -18.70
N GLU A 343 50.88 -11.26 -19.58
CA GLU A 343 49.64 -10.55 -19.92
C GLU A 343 48.58 -11.51 -20.51
N LYS A 344 49.00 -12.44 -21.38
CA LYS A 344 48.13 -13.49 -21.90
C LYS A 344 47.64 -14.40 -20.77
N ARG A 345 48.52 -14.85 -19.87
CA ARG A 345 48.14 -15.69 -18.72
C ARG A 345 47.17 -14.96 -17.77
N ALA A 346 47.36 -13.66 -17.57
CA ALA A 346 46.46 -12.83 -16.75
C ALA A 346 45.07 -12.73 -17.42
N SER A 347 45.03 -12.39 -18.71
CA SER A 347 43.79 -12.31 -19.49
C SER A 347 43.04 -13.65 -19.52
N ASP A 348 43.75 -14.78 -19.67
CA ASP A 348 43.17 -16.12 -19.65
C ASP A 348 42.59 -16.50 -18.27
N LYS A 349 43.16 -15.99 -17.17
CA LYS A 349 42.60 -16.19 -15.82
C LYS A 349 41.32 -15.38 -15.65
N GLU A 350 41.31 -14.12 -16.08
CA GLU A 350 40.12 -13.27 -16.04
C GLU A 350 38.98 -13.84 -16.88
N TYR A 351 39.28 -14.29 -18.10
CA TYR A 351 38.30 -14.95 -18.97
C TYR A 351 37.70 -16.19 -18.30
N ARG A 352 38.53 -17.04 -17.69
CA ARG A 352 38.07 -18.23 -16.96
C ARG A 352 37.23 -17.89 -15.72
N TYR A 353 37.51 -16.75 -15.08
CA TYR A 353 36.71 -16.28 -13.96
C TYR A 353 35.35 -15.75 -14.42
N LYS A 354 35.31 -14.87 -15.43
CA LYS A 354 34.07 -14.37 -16.04
C LYS A 354 33.20 -15.51 -16.58
N ARG A 355 33.80 -16.51 -17.21
CA ARG A 355 33.07 -17.70 -17.70
C ARG A 355 32.45 -18.54 -16.58
N ARG A 356 33.07 -18.60 -15.40
CA ARG A 356 32.48 -19.26 -14.22
C ARG A 356 31.31 -18.45 -13.66
N GLN A 357 31.47 -17.13 -13.54
CA GLN A 357 30.38 -16.25 -13.11
C GLN A 357 29.16 -16.36 -14.03
N ILE A 358 29.36 -16.40 -15.35
CA ILE A 358 28.27 -16.58 -16.31
C ILE A 358 27.51 -17.89 -16.03
N LYS A 359 28.22 -19.00 -15.83
CA LYS A 359 27.57 -20.29 -15.51
C LYS A 359 26.80 -20.25 -14.19
N GLU A 360 27.36 -19.66 -13.15
CA GLU A 360 26.67 -19.51 -11.85
C GLU A 360 25.39 -18.67 -12.00
N LEU A 361 25.44 -17.60 -12.80
CA LEU A 361 24.27 -16.78 -13.08
C LEU A 361 23.23 -17.52 -13.92
N GLU A 362 23.64 -18.31 -14.92
CA GLU A 362 22.75 -19.15 -15.71
C GLU A 362 22.05 -20.22 -14.85
N GLU A 363 22.78 -20.88 -13.95
CA GLU A 363 22.23 -21.86 -13.00
C GLU A 363 21.24 -21.20 -12.04
N ASN A 364 21.56 -20.01 -11.54
CA ASN A 364 20.66 -19.23 -10.68
C ASN A 364 19.37 -18.83 -11.41
N LEU A 365 19.47 -18.35 -12.67
CA LEU A 365 18.31 -18.01 -13.48
C LEU A 365 17.41 -19.24 -13.71
N GLN A 366 17.98 -20.38 -14.09
CA GLN A 366 17.22 -21.62 -14.26
C GLN A 366 16.56 -22.09 -12.96
N SER A 367 17.21 -21.91 -11.81
CA SER A 367 16.62 -22.24 -10.51
C SER A 367 15.45 -21.31 -10.16
N MET A 368 15.57 -20.02 -10.47
CA MET A 368 14.51 -19.04 -10.26
C MET A 368 13.32 -19.28 -11.19
N GLU A 369 13.56 -19.62 -12.45
CA GLU A 369 12.49 -19.99 -13.41
C GLU A 369 11.70 -21.21 -12.92
N LYS A 370 12.39 -22.27 -12.46
CA LYS A 370 11.71 -23.45 -11.90
C LYS A 370 10.88 -23.12 -10.67
N ASN A 371 11.41 -22.27 -9.78
CA ASN A 371 10.66 -21.82 -8.60
C ASN A 371 9.43 -20.99 -8.99
N PHE A 372 9.57 -20.14 -9.99
CA PHE A 372 8.47 -19.34 -10.53
C PHE A 372 7.36 -20.22 -11.10
N ASP A 373 7.71 -21.25 -11.88
CA ASP A 373 6.74 -22.21 -12.41
C ASP A 373 5.98 -22.95 -11.29
N VAL A 374 6.66 -23.34 -10.22
CA VAL A 374 6.02 -23.97 -9.04
C VAL A 374 5.03 -23.02 -8.38
N VAL A 375 5.40 -21.74 -8.19
CA VAL A 375 4.51 -20.74 -7.59
C VAL A 375 3.29 -20.50 -8.49
N LEU A 376 3.46 -20.43 -9.81
CA LEU A 376 2.34 -20.30 -10.74
C LEU A 376 1.37 -21.49 -10.67
N GLN A 377 1.89 -22.72 -10.55
CA GLN A 377 1.05 -23.91 -10.37
C GLN A 377 0.28 -23.86 -9.04
N GLN A 378 0.91 -23.41 -7.96
CA GLN A 378 0.25 -23.22 -6.67
C GLN A 378 -0.84 -22.16 -6.73
N GLU A 379 -0.58 -21.04 -7.40
CA GLU A 379 -1.57 -19.98 -7.60
C GLU A 379 -2.80 -20.51 -8.34
N ALA A 380 -2.60 -21.24 -9.44
CA ALA A 380 -3.70 -21.84 -10.20
C ALA A 380 -4.54 -22.80 -9.33
N LEU A 381 -3.87 -23.60 -8.49
CA LEU A 381 -4.54 -24.53 -7.58
C LEU A 381 -5.36 -23.78 -6.51
N PHE A 382 -4.82 -22.71 -5.93
CA PHE A 382 -5.56 -21.87 -4.98
C PHE A 382 -6.71 -21.10 -5.63
N GLN A 383 -6.57 -20.68 -6.88
CA GLN A 383 -7.67 -20.05 -7.63
C GLN A 383 -8.84 -21.03 -7.84
N GLU A 384 -8.56 -22.28 -8.21
CA GLU A 384 -9.60 -23.30 -8.34
C GLU A 384 -10.27 -23.60 -6.99
N GLN A 385 -9.50 -23.78 -5.91
CA GLN A 385 -10.07 -23.95 -4.57
C GLN A 385 -10.93 -22.76 -4.13
N ASN A 386 -10.56 -21.54 -4.50
CA ASN A 386 -11.37 -20.35 -4.23
C ASN A 386 -12.67 -20.36 -5.01
N LYS A 387 -12.67 -20.75 -6.28
CA LYS A 387 -13.89 -20.88 -7.09
C LYS A 387 -14.83 -21.93 -6.49
N GLU A 388 -14.30 -23.08 -6.08
CA GLU A 388 -15.07 -24.14 -5.40
C GLU A 388 -15.71 -23.63 -4.11
N LYS A 389 -14.93 -22.97 -3.25
CA LYS A 389 -15.44 -22.39 -1.99
C LYS A 389 -16.48 -21.30 -2.24
N GLN A 390 -16.29 -20.44 -3.25
CA GLN A 390 -17.27 -19.44 -3.64
C GLN A 390 -18.58 -20.08 -4.12
N ALA A 391 -18.51 -21.15 -4.91
CA ALA A 391 -19.69 -21.90 -5.34
C ALA A 391 -20.43 -22.51 -4.14
N LEU A 392 -19.70 -23.08 -3.17
CA LEU A 392 -20.28 -23.60 -1.94
C LEU A 392 -20.97 -22.52 -1.10
N VAL A 393 -20.35 -21.34 -0.96
CA VAL A 393 -20.95 -20.19 -0.25
C VAL A 393 -22.23 -19.72 -0.94
N LEU A 394 -22.25 -19.65 -2.28
CA LEU A 394 -23.46 -19.30 -3.03
C LEU A 394 -24.58 -20.32 -2.81
N GLN A 395 -24.25 -21.61 -2.79
CA GLN A 395 -25.23 -22.67 -2.51
C GLN A 395 -25.78 -22.56 -1.08
N LEU A 396 -24.92 -22.40 -0.07
CA LEU A 396 -25.34 -22.24 1.32
C LEU A 396 -26.20 -20.98 1.53
N ASN A 397 -25.86 -19.87 0.87
CA ASN A 397 -26.69 -18.66 0.92
C ASN A 397 -28.08 -18.90 0.33
N LYS A 398 -28.17 -19.62 -0.79
CA LYS A 398 -29.45 -20.01 -1.38
C LYS A 398 -30.25 -20.88 -0.41
N ASP A 399 -29.63 -21.87 0.21
CA ASP A 399 -30.28 -22.74 1.19
C ASP A 399 -30.78 -21.93 2.40
N ILE A 400 -30.02 -20.95 2.88
CA ILE A 400 -30.43 -20.03 3.96
C ILE A 400 -31.66 -19.21 3.54
N GLU A 401 -31.68 -18.64 2.33
CA GLU A 401 -32.83 -17.89 1.82
C GLU A 401 -34.08 -18.78 1.67
N GLU A 402 -33.91 -20.05 1.28
CA GLU A 402 -35.02 -21.01 1.21
C GLU A 402 -35.56 -21.41 2.60
N GLN A 403 -34.73 -21.38 3.65
CA GLN A 403 -35.14 -21.68 5.04
C GLN A 403 -35.84 -20.51 5.73
N LYS A 404 -35.48 -19.26 5.43
CA LYS A 404 -36.13 -18.06 6.01
C LYS A 404 -37.67 -18.06 5.99
N PRO A 405 -38.36 -18.32 4.85
CA PRO A 405 -39.81 -18.33 4.82
C PRO A 405 -40.43 -19.55 5.52
N LYS A 406 -39.68 -20.65 5.70
CA LYS A 406 -40.13 -21.79 6.54
C LYS A 406 -40.10 -21.40 8.01
N LEU A 407 -39.00 -20.78 8.45
CA LEU A 407 -38.86 -20.26 9.81
C LEU A 407 -39.95 -19.21 10.12
N GLU A 408 -40.18 -18.26 9.22
CA GLU A 408 -41.22 -17.23 9.41
C GLU A 408 -42.63 -17.82 9.53
N ARG A 409 -42.93 -18.89 8.76
CA ARG A 409 -44.19 -19.63 8.88
C ARG A 409 -44.33 -20.29 10.26
N VAL A 410 -43.29 -20.96 10.74
CA VAL A 410 -43.29 -21.59 12.06
C VAL A 410 -43.44 -20.55 13.17
N ILE A 411 -42.70 -19.44 13.12
CA ILE A 411 -42.81 -18.34 14.09
C ILE A 411 -44.25 -17.79 14.13
N LYS A 412 -44.87 -17.55 12.98
CA LYS A 412 -46.27 -17.11 12.90
C LYS A 412 -47.21 -18.13 13.54
N GLN A 413 -46.99 -19.43 13.31
CA GLN A 413 -47.78 -20.51 13.89
C GLN A 413 -47.60 -20.60 15.42
N CYS A 414 -46.36 -20.55 15.93
CA CYS A 414 -46.07 -20.51 17.36
C CYS A 414 -46.75 -19.31 18.02
N SER A 415 -46.66 -18.11 17.41
CA SER A 415 -47.33 -16.91 17.94
C SER A 415 -48.85 -17.03 17.99
N ARG A 416 -49.46 -17.84 17.10
CA ARG A 416 -50.90 -18.09 17.09
C ARG A 416 -51.27 -19.05 18.22
N LEU A 417 -50.52 -20.14 18.38
CA LEU A 417 -50.72 -21.13 19.43
C LEU A 417 -50.50 -20.53 20.83
N SER A 418 -49.47 -19.70 21.03
CA SER A 418 -49.28 -18.95 22.28
C SER A 418 -50.48 -18.06 22.62
N ARG A 419 -51.02 -17.34 21.62
CA ARG A 419 -52.26 -16.55 21.81
C ARG A 419 -53.47 -17.41 22.14
N GLU A 420 -53.62 -18.58 21.53
CA GLU A 420 -54.68 -19.55 21.86
C GLU A 420 -54.55 -20.06 23.31
N ILE A 421 -53.34 -20.44 23.75
CA ILE A 421 -53.05 -20.87 25.13
C ILE A 421 -53.37 -19.78 26.15
N GLN A 422 -52.93 -18.54 25.89
CA GLN A 422 -53.20 -17.39 26.75
C GLN A 422 -54.70 -17.07 26.83
N SER A 423 -55.43 -17.20 25.72
CA SER A 423 -56.89 -16.97 25.68
C SER A 423 -57.67 -18.02 26.48
N LEU A 424 -57.26 -19.30 26.42
CA LEU A 424 -57.86 -20.41 27.19
C LEU A 424 -57.64 -20.27 28.70
N LYS A 425 -56.46 -19.77 29.11
CA LYS A 425 -56.11 -19.54 30.52
C LYS A 425 -56.57 -18.20 31.10
N LYS A 426 -57.15 -17.31 30.28
CA LYS A 426 -57.60 -15.95 30.66
C LYS A 426 -56.51 -15.09 31.32
N THR A 427 -55.26 -15.29 30.91
CA THR A 427 -54.08 -14.54 31.42
C THR A 427 -53.47 -13.71 30.30
N LYS A 428 -53.06 -12.47 30.61
CA LYS A 428 -52.33 -11.58 29.68
C LYS A 428 -50.81 -11.77 29.71
N THR A 429 -50.32 -12.59 30.63
CA THR A 429 -48.90 -12.85 30.87
C THR A 429 -48.55 -14.28 30.49
N GLU A 430 -47.29 -14.50 30.10
CA GLU A 430 -46.74 -15.83 29.78
C GLU A 430 -47.13 -16.87 30.83
N THR A 431 -47.70 -17.95 30.32
CA THR A 431 -48.11 -19.12 31.09
C THR A 431 -46.90 -19.96 31.49
N GLN A 432 -47.03 -20.80 32.52
CA GLN A 432 -45.94 -21.69 32.95
C GLN A 432 -45.52 -22.67 31.84
N GLU A 433 -46.48 -23.08 31.01
CA GLU A 433 -46.27 -23.98 29.88
C GLU A 433 -45.48 -23.32 28.75
N GLU A 434 -45.72 -22.03 28.46
CA GLU A 434 -44.91 -21.27 27.50
C GLU A 434 -43.46 -21.14 27.97
N ARG A 435 -43.23 -20.85 29.26
CA ARG A 435 -41.86 -20.79 29.80
C ARG A 435 -41.16 -22.13 29.78
N ASP A 436 -41.86 -23.24 30.02
CA ASP A 436 -41.27 -24.58 29.95
C ASP A 436 -40.94 -25.01 28.51
N ILE A 437 -41.78 -24.61 27.54
CA ILE A 437 -41.51 -24.79 26.11
C ILE A 437 -40.26 -24.00 25.71
N ASP A 438 -40.18 -22.71 26.07
CA ASP A 438 -39.03 -21.86 25.76
C ASP A 438 -37.73 -22.42 26.38
N LEU A 439 -37.79 -22.93 27.61
CA LEU A 439 -36.64 -23.51 28.30
C LEU A 439 -36.19 -24.82 27.63
N ARG A 440 -37.12 -25.66 27.16
CA ARG A 440 -36.79 -26.85 26.36
C ARG A 440 -36.22 -26.50 24.99
N GLU A 441 -36.79 -25.49 24.32
CA GLU A 441 -36.26 -24.99 23.05
C GLU A 441 -34.82 -24.49 23.23
N LEU A 442 -34.56 -23.68 24.25
CA LEU A 442 -33.21 -23.19 24.57
C LEU A 442 -32.23 -24.33 24.86
N LYS A 443 -32.64 -25.34 25.64
CA LYS A 443 -31.80 -26.52 25.90
C LYS A 443 -31.53 -27.32 24.63
N SER A 444 -32.53 -27.52 23.79
CA SER A 444 -32.37 -28.24 22.52
C SER A 444 -31.46 -27.47 21.56
N PHE A 445 -31.62 -26.14 21.48
CA PHE A 445 -30.80 -25.26 20.66
C PHE A 445 -29.34 -25.31 21.10
N ASN A 446 -29.07 -25.19 22.40
CA ASN A 446 -27.71 -25.33 22.93
C ASN A 446 -27.13 -26.72 22.66
N GLY A 447 -27.94 -27.79 22.81
CA GLY A 447 -27.51 -29.15 22.48
C GLY A 447 -27.10 -29.30 21.01
N THR A 448 -27.88 -28.72 20.09
CA THR A 448 -27.60 -28.76 18.65
C THR A 448 -26.37 -27.93 18.29
N ILE A 449 -26.24 -26.71 18.83
CA ILE A 449 -25.07 -25.83 18.62
C ILE A 449 -23.80 -26.52 19.12
N ASN A 450 -23.82 -27.12 20.31
CA ASN A 450 -22.66 -27.81 20.86
C ASN A 450 -22.24 -29.02 20.03
N LYS A 451 -23.19 -29.79 19.48
CA LYS A 451 -22.89 -30.88 18.53
C LYS A 451 -22.25 -30.35 17.25
N LEU A 452 -22.82 -29.29 16.68
CA LEU A 452 -22.33 -28.69 15.44
C LEU A 452 -20.92 -28.11 15.63
N LEU A 453 -20.66 -27.50 16.80
CA LEU A 453 -19.33 -27.06 17.21
C LEU A 453 -18.35 -28.22 17.34
N ALA A 454 -18.76 -29.33 17.98
CA ALA A 454 -17.92 -30.51 18.09
C ALA A 454 -17.56 -31.10 16.72
N ASP A 455 -18.54 -31.21 15.82
CA ASP A 455 -18.34 -31.72 14.46
C ASP A 455 -17.38 -30.83 13.65
N VAL A 456 -17.51 -29.50 13.76
CA VAL A 456 -16.62 -28.52 13.09
C VAL A 456 -15.19 -28.61 13.62
N LEU A 457 -15.02 -28.76 14.93
CA LEU A 457 -13.71 -28.92 15.57
C LEU A 457 -13.07 -30.27 15.21
N GLN A 458 -13.87 -31.33 15.08
CA GLN A 458 -13.38 -32.64 14.65
C GLN A 458 -12.94 -32.65 13.19
N ALA A 459 -13.65 -31.92 12.32
CA ALA A 459 -13.30 -31.77 10.91
C ALA A 459 -12.09 -30.83 10.67
N ASN A 460 -11.80 -29.91 11.61
CA ASN A 460 -10.74 -28.91 11.48
C ASN A 460 -9.88 -28.83 12.75
N PRO A 461 -8.92 -29.76 12.94
CA PRO A 461 -8.11 -29.85 14.16
C PRO A 461 -7.35 -28.56 14.48
N ASP A 462 -6.90 -27.85 13.44
CA ASP A 462 -6.12 -26.61 13.54
C ASP A 462 -6.87 -25.47 14.24
N LEU A 463 -8.20 -25.48 14.17
CA LEU A 463 -9.05 -24.46 14.79
C LEU A 463 -9.23 -24.70 16.29
N THR A 464 -8.95 -25.90 16.80
CA THR A 464 -9.18 -26.30 18.20
C THR A 464 -8.42 -25.41 19.19
N ALA A 465 -7.16 -25.10 18.90
CA ALA A 465 -6.34 -24.26 19.76
C ALA A 465 -6.87 -22.82 19.83
N ALA A 466 -7.27 -22.24 18.69
CA ALA A 466 -7.87 -20.92 18.64
C ALA A 466 -9.23 -20.89 19.38
N PHE A 467 -10.06 -21.92 19.17
CA PHE A 467 -11.37 -22.04 19.78
C PHE A 467 -11.29 -22.12 21.31
N GLN A 468 -10.38 -22.94 21.85
CA GLN A 468 -10.15 -23.05 23.28
C GLN A 468 -9.67 -21.72 23.89
N MET A 469 -8.81 -20.99 23.18
CA MET A 469 -8.31 -19.70 23.62
C MET A 469 -9.43 -18.63 23.73
N TYR A 470 -10.31 -18.56 22.71
CA TYR A 470 -11.45 -17.63 22.73
C TYR A 470 -12.50 -18.00 23.77
N PHE A 471 -12.78 -19.29 23.98
CA PHE A 471 -13.71 -19.73 25.03
C PHE A 471 -13.18 -19.46 26.45
N HIS A 472 -11.87 -19.57 26.65
CA HIS A 472 -11.23 -19.18 27.92
C HIS A 472 -11.32 -17.67 28.19
N GLN A 473 -11.26 -16.81 27.16
CA GLN A 473 -11.42 -15.37 27.33
C GLN A 473 -12.82 -14.94 27.77
N VAL A 474 -13.85 -15.72 27.47
CA VAL A 474 -15.27 -15.36 27.73
C VAL A 474 -15.80 -15.99 29.04
N SER A 475 -14.97 -16.68 29.83
CA SER A 475 -15.37 -17.32 31.10
C SER A 475 -16.52 -18.34 30.95
N PHE A 476 -16.60 -19.07 29.83
CA PHE A 476 -17.49 -20.24 29.72
C PHE A 476 -16.68 -21.52 29.88
N PRO A 477 -16.96 -22.37 30.89
CA PRO A 477 -16.27 -23.65 31.04
C PRO A 477 -16.75 -24.60 29.94
N VAL A 478 -15.87 -24.92 28.99
CA VAL A 478 -16.14 -25.93 27.98
C VAL A 478 -15.92 -27.30 28.62
N SER A 479 -16.98 -28.04 28.92
CA SER A 479 -16.88 -29.46 29.22
C SER A 479 -16.65 -30.23 27.91
N CYS A 480 -15.42 -30.24 27.42
CA CYS A 480 -14.97 -31.12 26.33
C CYS A 480 -14.77 -32.57 26.83
N HIS A 481 -15.72 -33.16 27.54
CA HIS A 481 -15.70 -34.59 27.84
C HIS A 481 -17.10 -35.19 27.62
N GLY A 482 -17.41 -35.42 26.34
CA GLY A 482 -18.27 -36.50 25.92
C GLY A 482 -17.39 -37.54 25.23
N ASN A 483 -16.85 -38.50 26.00
CA ASN A 483 -16.51 -39.80 25.42
C ASN A 483 -17.84 -40.53 25.11
N PRO A 484 -17.85 -41.44 24.13
CA PRO A 484 -19.02 -41.85 23.34
C PRO A 484 -20.25 -42.31 24.13
#